data_AF-A0A1I7GJL2-F1
#
_entry.id   AF-A0A1I7GJL2-F1
#
_cell.length_a   1.000
_cell.length_b   1.000
_cell.length_c   1.000
_cell.angle_alpha   90.00
_cell.angle_beta   90.00
_cell.angle_gamma   90.00
#
_symmetry.space_group_name_H-M   'P 1'
#
loop_
_entity.id
_entity.type
_entity.pdbx_description
1 polymer ?
#
loop_
_entity_poly.entity_id
_entity_poly.type
_entity_poly.pdbx_seq_one_letter_code
_entity_poly.pdbx_strand_id
1 'polypeptide(L)'
;MNDHKWIDTNIIVRAVTGHPPHMAASLPPILNQAANGQVNLIVPSVVVAECVYVLEGLGYSRGQVAFGLRAFFGLEGVTLEEQAVILTKTRPPQAPGFSSGDKAAKAFVLD
;
A
#
# COMPACT_ATOMS: atom_id res chain seq x y z
N MET A 1 -6.00 0.83 24.57
CA MET A 1 -6.05 0.23 23.23
C MET A 1 -5.71 1.36 22.28
N ASN A 2 -4.64 1.25 21.50
CA ASN A 2 -4.39 2.23 20.45
C ASN A 2 -5.28 1.86 19.27
N ASP A 3 -6.13 2.78 18.83
CA ASP A 3 -6.96 2.56 17.65
C ASP A 3 -6.05 2.46 16.43
N HIS A 4 -6.26 1.47 15.57
CA HIS A 4 -5.52 1.33 14.32
C HIS A 4 -6.37 1.89 13.17
N LYS A 5 -5.76 2.71 12.32
CA LYS A 5 -6.39 3.22 11.10
C LYS A 5 -5.48 2.96 9.90
N TRP A 6 -5.99 2.19 8.94
CA TRP A 6 -5.32 1.99 7.66
C TRP A 6 -5.47 3.24 6.82
N ILE A 7 -4.36 3.70 6.25
CA ILE A 7 -4.35 4.90 5.41
C ILE A 7 -4.18 4.55 3.95
N ASP A 8 -4.83 5.35 3.11
CA ASP A 8 -4.81 5.22 1.66
C ASP A 8 -3.68 6.07 1.04
N THR A 9 -3.30 5.71 -0.19
CA THR A 9 -2.31 6.42 -1.02
C THR A 9 -2.58 7.92 -1.07
N ASN A 10 -3.84 8.34 -1.19
CA ASN A 10 -4.18 9.76 -1.28
C ASN A 10 -3.76 10.58 -0.06
N ILE A 11 -3.79 10.00 1.14
CA ILE A 11 -3.38 10.69 2.36
C ILE A 11 -1.87 10.95 2.33
N ILE A 12 -1.10 9.93 1.97
CA ILE A 12 0.36 9.99 1.91
C ILE A 12 0.80 10.96 0.80
N VAL A 13 0.25 10.84 -0.40
CA VAL A 13 0.55 11.73 -1.53
C VAL A 13 0.28 13.18 -1.16
N ARG A 14 -0.85 13.48 -0.51
CA ARG A 14 -1.16 14.83 -0.05
C ARG A 14 -0.20 15.32 1.04
N ALA A 15 0.18 14.46 1.97
CA ALA A 15 1.12 14.83 3.03
C ALA A 15 2.51 15.16 2.47
N VAL A 16 3.00 14.40 1.47
CA VAL A 16 4.35 14.60 0.92
C VAL A 16 4.40 15.69 -0.16
N THR A 17 3.31 15.94 -0.88
CA THR A 17 3.26 16.95 -1.95
C THR A 17 2.65 18.27 -1.52
N GLY A 18 1.79 18.28 -0.49
CA GLY A 18 0.98 19.44 -0.14
C GLY A 18 -0.18 19.72 -1.11
N HIS A 19 -0.47 18.83 -2.07
CA HIS A 19 -1.46 19.06 -3.12
C HIS A 19 -2.64 18.07 -3.12
N PRO A 20 -3.88 18.52 -3.39
CA PRO A 20 -4.27 19.93 -3.48
C PRO A 20 -4.30 20.57 -2.08
N PRO A 21 -3.98 21.89 -1.96
CA PRO A 21 -3.65 22.52 -0.68
C PRO A 21 -4.79 22.47 0.36
N HIS A 22 -6.05 22.58 -0.07
CA HIS A 22 -7.20 22.50 0.82
C HIS A 22 -7.36 21.11 1.47
N MET A 23 -7.03 20.03 0.76
CA MET A 23 -7.06 18.67 1.31
C MET A 23 -5.84 18.39 2.17
N ALA A 24 -4.66 18.87 1.75
CA ALA A 24 -3.44 18.73 2.55
C ALA A 24 -3.55 19.46 3.90
N ALA A 25 -4.15 20.66 3.91
CA ALA A 25 -4.42 21.43 5.13
C ALA A 25 -5.38 20.72 6.11
N SER A 26 -6.11 19.70 5.66
CA SER A 26 -7.03 18.92 6.50
C SER A 26 -6.38 17.70 7.16
N LEU A 27 -5.12 17.39 6.84
CA LEU A 27 -4.37 16.26 7.41
C LEU A 27 -3.80 16.48 8.83
N PRO A 28 -3.42 17.69 9.27
CA PRO A 28 -2.82 17.88 10.60
C PRO A 28 -3.58 17.25 11.76
N PRO A 29 -4.93 17.28 11.83
CA PRO A 29 -5.66 16.63 12.93
C PRO A 29 -5.36 15.14 13.08
N ILE A 30 -5.34 14.36 11.99
CA ILE A 30 -5.12 12.91 12.06
C ILE A 30 -3.65 12.58 12.32
N LEU A 31 -2.72 13.37 11.78
CA LEU A 31 -1.29 13.22 12.04
C LEU A 31 -0.94 13.57 13.49
N ASN A 32 -1.58 14.60 14.05
CA ASN A 32 -1.41 14.96 15.47
C ASN A 32 -2.00 13.89 16.40
N GLN A 33 -3.15 13.29 16.03
CA GLN A 33 -3.68 12.15 16.79
C GLN A 33 -2.67 10.98 16.80
N ALA A 34 -2.03 10.73 15.66
CA ALA A 34 -1.02 9.69 15.54
C ALA A 34 0.22 9.97 16.40
N ALA A 35 0.76 11.18 16.30
CA ALA A 35 1.92 11.62 17.07
C ALA A 35 1.68 11.58 18.58
N ASN A 36 0.45 11.85 19.03
CA ASN A 36 0.08 11.77 20.45
C ASN A 36 -0.29 10.35 20.91
N GLY A 37 -0.09 9.32 20.08
CA GLY A 37 -0.40 7.93 20.40
C GLY A 37 -1.88 7.60 20.51
N GLN A 38 -2.77 8.51 20.07
CA GLN A 38 -4.22 8.30 20.11
C GLN A 38 -4.69 7.31 19.02
N VAL A 39 -3.95 7.26 17.91
CA VAL A 39 -4.17 6.33 16.81
C VAL A 39 -2.81 5.84 16.28
N ASN A 40 -2.76 4.62 15.76
CA ASN A 40 -1.64 4.13 14.96
C ASN A 40 -2.07 4.09 13.49
N LEU A 41 -1.37 4.82 12.63
CA LEU A 41 -1.62 4.86 11.19
C LEU A 41 -0.87 3.70 10.52
N ILE A 42 -1.63 2.73 10.03
CA ILE A 42 -1.08 1.53 9.40
C ILE A 42 -0.99 1.77 7.89
N VAL A 43 0.21 1.54 7.34
CA VAL A 43 0.48 1.72 5.92
C VAL A 43 0.78 0.36 5.28
N PRO A 44 -0.14 -0.21 4.49
CA PRO A 44 0.11 -1.42 3.73
C PRO A 44 1.24 -1.25 2.70
N SER A 45 2.06 -2.28 2.48
CA SER A 45 3.12 -2.22 1.46
C SER A 45 2.59 -1.94 0.04
N VAL A 46 1.38 -2.39 -0.30
CA VAL A 46 0.72 -2.07 -1.58
C VAL A 46 0.44 -0.57 -1.73
N VAL A 47 0.07 0.11 -0.64
CA VAL A 47 -0.15 1.56 -0.62
C VAL A 47 1.18 2.29 -0.84
N VAL A 48 2.29 1.78 -0.30
CA VAL A 48 3.63 2.32 -0.57
C VAL A 48 3.99 2.20 -2.06
N ALA A 49 3.75 1.03 -2.65
CA ALA A 49 4.01 0.81 -4.08
C ALA A 49 3.17 1.74 -4.96
N GLU A 50 1.90 1.94 -4.64
CA GLU A 50 1.04 2.88 -5.35
C GLU A 50 1.52 4.33 -5.19
N CYS A 51 1.97 4.73 -3.99
CA CYS A 51 2.55 6.08 -3.79
C CYS A 51 3.75 6.31 -4.71
N VAL A 52 4.65 5.33 -4.86
CA VAL A 52 5.79 5.43 -5.77
C VAL A 52 5.30 5.62 -7.21
N TYR A 53 4.38 4.76 -7.66
CA TYR A 53 3.81 4.83 -9.01
C TYR A 53 3.15 6.19 -9.29
N VAL A 54 2.30 6.67 -8.37
CA VAL A 54 1.57 7.94 -8.51
C VAL A 54 2.54 9.12 -8.54
N LEU A 55 3.51 9.19 -7.62
CA LEU A 55 4.44 10.32 -7.55
C LEU A 55 5.40 10.34 -8.75
N GLU A 56 5.91 9.19 -9.21
CA GLU A 56 6.68 9.14 -10.45
C GLU A 56 5.82 9.58 -11.65
N GLY A 57 4.56 9.17 -11.71
CA GLY A 57 3.61 9.60 -12.74
C GLY A 57 3.29 11.10 -12.74
N LEU A 58 3.41 11.76 -11.58
CA LEU A 58 3.32 13.21 -11.42
C LEU A 58 4.63 13.95 -11.79
N GLY A 59 5.69 13.23 -12.16
CA GLY A 59 6.96 13.79 -12.60
C GLY A 59 8.00 14.00 -11.49
N TYR A 60 7.76 13.50 -10.27
CA TYR A 60 8.78 13.54 -9.22
C TYR A 60 9.89 12.52 -9.52
N SER A 61 11.15 12.93 -9.32
CA SER A 61 12.29 12.01 -9.44
C SER A 61 12.29 10.96 -8.32
N ARG A 62 12.89 9.79 -8.57
CA ARG A 62 13.07 8.74 -7.56
C ARG A 62 13.66 9.22 -6.25
N GLY A 63 14.61 10.16 -6.32
CA GLY A 63 15.22 10.77 -5.13
C GLY A 63 14.21 11.59 -4.32
N GLN A 64 13.37 12.39 -4.98
CA GLN A 64 12.30 13.15 -4.33
C GLN A 64 11.23 12.24 -3.74
N VAL A 65 10.82 11.21 -4.47
CA VAL A 65 9.86 10.20 -3.98
C VAL A 65 10.40 9.50 -2.73
N ALA A 66 11.63 9.00 -2.78
CA ALA A 66 12.25 8.34 -1.64
C ALA A 66 12.40 9.27 -0.44
N PHE A 67 12.78 10.52 -0.65
CA PHE A 67 12.89 11.53 0.41
C PHE A 67 11.53 11.80 1.08
N GLY A 68 10.49 12.06 0.30
CA GLY A 68 9.15 12.37 0.81
C GLY A 68 8.53 11.19 1.58
N LEU A 69 8.60 9.98 1.00
CA LEU A 69 8.07 8.79 1.66
C LEU A 69 8.84 8.43 2.94
N ARG A 70 10.17 8.58 2.96
CA ARG A 70 10.96 8.39 4.19
C ARG A 70 10.57 9.39 5.28
N ALA A 71 10.36 10.66 4.92
CA ALA A 71 9.90 11.67 5.86
C ALA A 71 8.53 11.31 6.45
N PHE A 72 7.60 10.82 5.62
CA PHE A 72 6.27 10.40 6.08
C PHE A 72 6.32 9.16 6.98
N PHE A 73 7.08 8.12 6.61
CA PHE A 73 7.20 6.89 7.42
C PHE A 73 8.02 7.08 8.70
N GLY A 74 8.77 8.17 8.80
CA GLY A 74 9.48 8.57 10.02
C GLY A 74 8.62 9.33 11.03
N LEU A 75 7.34 9.61 10.71
CA LEU A 75 6.42 10.28 11.64
C LEU A 75 6.04 9.34 12.80
N GLU A 76 5.95 9.90 14.00
CA GLU A 76 5.48 9.19 15.18
C GLU A 76 4.02 8.74 14.99
N GLY A 77 3.72 7.51 15.38
CA GLY A 77 2.39 6.90 15.19
C GLY A 77 2.11 6.42 13.76
N VAL A 78 3.12 6.31 12.90
CA VAL A 78 3.03 5.66 11.58
C VAL A 78 3.75 4.32 11.61
N THR A 79 3.05 3.25 11.22
CA THR A 79 3.59 1.89 11.14
C THR A 79 3.48 1.37 9.71
N LEU A 80 4.60 0.96 9.13
CA LEU A 80 4.61 0.19 7.87
C LEU A 80 4.19 -1.25 8.15
N GLU A 81 3.15 -1.70 7.48
CA GLU A 81 2.72 -3.10 7.53
C GLU A 81 3.50 -3.90 6.48
N GLU A 82 4.25 -4.89 6.96
CA GLU A 82 4.88 -5.88 6.11
C GLU A 82 3.80 -6.89 5.67
N GLN A 83 3.59 -7.03 4.35
CA GLN A 83 2.60 -7.98 3.86
C GLN A 83 3.06 -9.41 4.16
N ALA A 84 2.38 -10.06 5.10
CA ALA A 84 2.17 -11.50 4.99
C ALA A 84 1.30 -11.73 3.75
N VAL A 85 1.95 -12.20 2.68
CA VAL A 85 1.43 -12.37 1.32
C VAL A 85 0.02 -12.98 1.29
N ILE A 86 -0.82 -12.40 0.45
CA ILE A 86 -2.18 -12.81 0.08
C ILE A 86 -2.16 -14.24 -0.49
N LEU A 87 -2.17 -15.25 0.38
CA LEU A 87 -2.36 -16.66 -0.01
C LEU A 87 -3.57 -17.32 0.67
N THR A 88 -4.34 -16.60 1.47
CA THR A 88 -5.46 -17.18 2.24
C THR A 88 -6.86 -16.76 1.80
N LYS A 89 -7.03 -15.89 0.78
CA LYS A 89 -8.38 -15.45 0.32
C LYS A 89 -8.62 -15.36 -1.18
N THR A 90 -7.64 -15.68 -2.03
CA THR A 90 -7.93 -16.03 -3.41
C THR A 90 -8.17 -17.54 -3.46
N ARG A 91 -9.45 -17.93 -3.58
CA ARG A 91 -9.77 -19.27 -4.10
C ARG A 91 -8.94 -19.43 -5.38
N PRO A 92 -8.10 -20.46 -5.56
CA PRO A 92 -7.43 -20.66 -6.84
C PRO A 92 -8.52 -20.67 -7.91
N PRO A 93 -8.28 -20.05 -9.09
CA PRO A 93 -9.25 -20.10 -10.17
C PRO A 93 -9.66 -21.57 -10.33
N GLN A 94 -10.96 -21.86 -10.24
CA GLN A 94 -11.43 -23.17 -10.61
C GLN A 94 -10.92 -23.38 -12.03
N ALA A 95 -10.03 -24.35 -12.21
CA ALA A 95 -9.56 -24.72 -13.53
C ALA A 95 -10.81 -24.87 -14.41
N PRO A 96 -10.87 -24.23 -15.60
CA PRO A 96 -11.95 -24.53 -16.52
C PRO A 96 -11.98 -26.04 -16.66
N GLY A 97 -13.14 -26.64 -16.40
CA GLY A 97 -13.30 -28.08 -16.28
C GLY A 97 -12.67 -28.76 -17.48
N PHE A 98 -11.50 -29.35 -17.29
CA PHE A 98 -10.93 -30.27 -18.25
C PHE A 98 -11.81 -31.51 -18.17
N SER A 99 -12.77 -31.58 -19.10
CA SER A 99 -13.45 -32.81 -19.44
C SER A 99 -12.38 -33.85 -19.77
N SER A 100 -12.53 -35.03 -19.18
CA SER A 100 -11.71 -36.20 -19.48
C SER A 100 -11.83 -36.52 -20.97
N GLY A 101 -10.93 -35.95 -21.78
CA GLY A 101 -11.02 -35.99 -23.24
C GLY A 101 -9.94 -35.19 -23.97
N ASP A 102 -9.37 -34.14 -23.37
CA ASP A 102 -8.37 -33.32 -24.06
C ASP A 102 -6.96 -33.92 -23.97
N LYS A 103 -6.45 -34.37 -25.12
CA LYS A 103 -5.16 -35.05 -25.31
C LYS A 103 -3.90 -34.18 -25.05
N ALA A 104 -4.02 -33.04 -24.37
CA ALA A 104 -2.89 -32.15 -24.09
C ALA A 104 -2.25 -32.35 -22.68
N ALA A 105 -2.73 -33.30 -21.89
CA ALA A 105 -2.24 -33.59 -20.53
C ALA A 105 -1.04 -34.56 -20.49
N LYS A 106 0.02 -34.32 -21.27
CA LYS A 106 1.24 -35.17 -21.23
C LYS A 106 2.58 -34.43 -21.11
N ALA A 107 2.58 -33.14 -20.77
CA ALA A 107 3.83 -32.40 -20.59
C ALA A 107 3.83 -31.64 -19.26
N PHE A 108 3.87 -32.35 -18.13
CA PHE A 108 4.54 -31.94 -16.88
C PHE A 108 4.46 -33.09 -15.86
N VAL A 109 5.03 -34.24 -16.23
CA VAL A 109 5.58 -35.20 -15.27
C VAL A 109 6.96 -35.51 -15.81
N LEU A 110 7.97 -34.92 -15.19
CA LEU A 110 9.34 -35.41 -15.24
C LEU A 110 9.80 -35.49 -13.79
N ASP A 111 10.27 -36.69 -13.47
CA ASP A 111 10.77 -37.25 -12.20
C ASP A 111 11.23 -36.28 -11.10
#